data_AF-A0A5K1B9H5-F1
#
_entry.id   AF-A0A5K1B9H5-F1
#
_cell.length_a   1.000
_cell.length_b   1.000
_cell.length_c   1.000
_cell.angle_alpha   90.00
_cell.angle_beta   90.00
_cell.angle_gamma   90.00
#
_symmetry.space_group_name_H-M   'P 1'
#
loop_
_entity.id
_entity.type
_entity.pdbx_description
1 polymer ?
#
loop_
_entity_poly.entity_id
_entity_poly.type
_entity_poly.pdbx_seq_one_letter_code
_entity_poly.pdbx_strand_id
1 'polypeptide(L)' 'NAFRQELTLLEKVRHPNVVQFVGAVTQNIPMMIVSEYHPR' A
#
# COMPACT_ATOMS: atom_id res chain seq x y z
N ASN A 1 4.95 -10.79 -10.39
CA ASN A 1 5.72 -10.57 -9.15
C ASN A 1 5.96 -9.11 -8.77
N ALA A 2 5.74 -8.12 -9.66
CA ALA A 2 5.94 -6.70 -9.33
C ALA A 2 5.06 -6.19 -8.17
N PHE A 3 3.78 -6.56 -8.13
CA PHE A 3 2.84 -6.12 -7.07
C PHE A 3 3.29 -6.45 -5.64
N ARG A 4 3.83 -7.65 -5.41
CA ARG A 4 4.34 -8.06 -4.09
C ARG A 4 5.63 -7.33 -3.70
N GLN A 5 6.45 -6.95 -4.67
CA GLN A 5 7.66 -6.18 -4.41
C GLN A 5 7.32 -4.74 -4.00
N GLU A 6 6.41 -4.09 -4.72
CA GLU A 6 5.90 -2.76 -4.36
C GLU A 6 5.24 -2.77 -2.97
N LEU A 7 4.46 -3.81 -2.66
CA LEU A 7 3.86 -4.02 -1.34
C LEU A 7 4.90 -4.08 -0.22
N THR A 8 5.97 -4.86 -0.41
CA THR A 8 7.01 -5.06 0.60
C THR A 8 7.81 -3.77 0.85
N LEU A 9 7.95 -2.94 -0.18
CA LEU A 9 8.61 -1.63 -0.07
C LEU A 9 7.71 -0.63 0.67
N LEU A 10 6.42 -0.58 0.32
CA LEU A 10 5.42 0.26 0.99
C LEU A 10 5.20 -0.13 2.45
N GLU A 11 5.27 -1.42 2.81
CA GLU A 11 5.12 -1.89 4.20
C GLU A 11 6.25 -1.38 5.12
N LYS A 12 7.47 -1.22 4.57
CA LYS A 12 8.66 -0.81 5.32
C LYS A 12 8.83 0.70 5.45
N VAL A 13 8.17 1.49 4.59
CA VAL A 13 8.31 2.95 4.56
C VAL A 13 7.22 3.59 5.43
N ARG A 14 7.60 4.10 6.60
CA ARG A 14 6.73 4.92 7.48
C ARG A 14 7.36 6.29 7.70
N HIS A 15 6.74 7.33 7.17
CA HIS A 15 7.25 8.69 7.27
C HIS A 15 6.10 9.71 7.17
N PRO A 16 6.11 10.81 7.94
CA PRO A 16 5.01 11.81 7.95
C PRO A 16 4.74 12.50 6.61
N ASN A 17 5.70 12.48 5.67
CA ASN A 17 5.55 13.05 4.33
C ASN A 17 5.38 12.00 3.21
N VAL A 18 5.19 10.72 3.56
CA VAL A 18 4.98 9.65 2.59
C VAL A 18 3.66 8.98 2.93
N VAL A 19 2.84 8.73 1.92
CA VAL A 19 1.53 8.09 2.09
C VAL A 19 1.71 6.77 2.82
N GLN A 20 1.13 6.65 4.00
CA GLN A 20 1.23 5.43 4.79
C GLN A 20 0.37 4.34 4.15
N PHE A 21 1.01 3.19 3.93
CA PHE A 21 0.33 1.99 3.48
C PHE A 21 -0.52 1.40 4.60
N VAL A 22 -1.78 1.09 4.30
CA VAL A 22 -2.77 0.55 5.26
C VAL A 22 -2.97 -0.95 5.05
N GLY A 23 -2.99 -1.43 3.81
CA GLY A 23 -3.16 -2.85 3.50
C GLY A 23 -3.33 -3.13 2.01
N ALA A 24 -3.38 -4.39 1.60
CA ALA A 24 -3.66 -4.74 0.20
C ALA A 24 -4.51 -6.01 0.08
N VAL A 25 -5.36 -6.03 -0.94
CA VAL A 25 -6.15 -7.20 -1.32
C VAL A 25 -5.33 -8.02 -2.31
N THR A 26 -4.79 -9.14 -1.84
CA THR A 26 -3.93 -10.05 -2.65
C THR A 26 -4.60 -11.38 -3.02
N GLN A 27 -5.70 -11.72 -2.34
CA GLN A 27 -6.38 -13.01 -2.49
C GLN A 27 -7.64 -12.93 -3.38
N ASN A 28 -8.08 -11.73 -3.74
CA ASN A 28 -9.28 -11.49 -4.55
C ASN A 28 -8.94 -10.63 -5.77
N ILE A 29 -9.67 -10.82 -6.88
CA ILE A 29 -9.50 -10.06 -8.13
C ILE A 29 -10.61 -9.00 -8.20
N PRO A 30 -10.30 -7.72 -8.50
CA PRO A 30 -8.96 -7.20 -8.79
C PRO A 30 -8.11 -7.02 -7.52
N MET A 31 -6.80 -7.26 -7.66
CA MET A 31 -5.84 -6.95 -6.58
C MET A 31 -5.73 -5.44 -6.41
N MET A 32 -5.69 -4.96 -5.17
CA MET A 32 -5.74 -3.52 -4.86
C MET A 32 -4.85 -3.17 -3.67
N ILE A 33 -4.29 -1.96 -3.67
CA ILE A 33 -3.51 -1.36 -2.57
C ILE A 33 -4.41 -0.34 -1.88
N VAL A 34 -4.49 -0.42 -0.55
CA VAL A 34 -5.23 0.50 0.32
C VAL A 34 -4.23 1.38 1.04
N SER A 35 -4.41 2.68 0.86
CA SER A 35 -3.59 3.73 1.49
C SER A 35 -4.45 4.61 2.38
N GLU A 36 -3.83 5.31 3.32
CA GLU A 36 -4.54 6.30 4.11
C GLU A 36 -5.12 7.40 3.22
N TYR A 37 -6.38 7.76 3.46
CA TYR A 37 -7.01 8.87 2.78
C TYR A 37 -6.79 10.14 3.60
N HIS A 38 -6.13 11.13 2.99
CA HIS A 38 -6.02 12.47 3.56
C HIS A 38 -6.97 13.40 2.78
N PRO A 39 -8.19 13.65 3.27
CA PRO A 39 -9.01 14.72 2.74
C PRO A 39 -8.31 16.06 3.04
N ARG A 40 -8.07 16.85 2.00
CA ARG A 40 -7.73 18.27 2.15
C ARG A 40 -9.00 19.09 2.23
#